data_AF-A0A0A1ZG46-F1
#
_entry.id   AF-A0A0A1ZG46-F1
#
_cell.length_a   1.000
_cell.length_b   1.000
_cell.length_c   1.000
_cell.angle_alpha   90.00
_cell.angle_beta   90.00
_cell.angle_gamma   90.00
#
_symmetry.space_group_name_H-M   'P 1'
#
loop_
_entity.id
_entity.type
_entity.pdbx_description
1 polymer ?
#
loop_
_entity_poly.entity_id
_entity_poly.type
_entity_poly.pdbx_seq_one_letter_code
_entity_poly.pdbx_strand_id
1 'polypeptide(L)'
;MGIYPKSINASSLNDWFNSEKDDPVLIDVREQSELELARFSKEFLHIPISKVTFEYVEEIFSGLLDRKIVVTCHAGIRSYNFSQWCLDNNIVSEIWNLEEGIDGWSRYIDPSIPRY
;
A
#
# COMPACT_ATOMS: atom_id res chain seq x y z
N MET A 1 5.08 21.40 -11.55
CA MET A 1 5.44 19.96 -11.49
C MET A 1 4.56 19.36 -10.41
N GLY A 2 3.64 18.47 -10.75
CA GLY A 2 2.78 17.82 -9.74
C GLY A 2 3.60 16.88 -8.84
N ILE A 3 3.17 16.69 -7.61
CA ILE A 3 3.68 15.63 -6.73
C ILE A 3 2.84 14.39 -7.02
N TYR A 4 3.51 13.27 -7.33
CA TYR A 4 2.87 12.01 -7.68
C TYR A 4 3.38 10.89 -6.76
N PRO A 5 2.58 9.83 -6.52
CA PRO A 5 3.05 8.65 -5.80
C PRO A 5 4.31 8.09 -6.45
N LYS A 6 5.27 7.68 -5.62
CA LYS A 6 6.40 6.91 -6.11
C LYS A 6 5.95 5.49 -6.44
N SER A 7 6.56 4.90 -7.44
CA SER A 7 6.25 3.55 -7.87
C SER A 7 7.26 2.54 -7.35
N ILE A 8 6.77 1.37 -6.92
CA ILE A 8 7.61 0.21 -6.59
C ILE A 8 6.96 -1.07 -7.14
N ASN A 9 7.75 -1.99 -7.67
CA ASN A 9 7.28 -3.31 -8.10
C ASN A 9 7.42 -4.34 -6.97
N ALA A 10 6.85 -5.53 -7.15
CA ALA A 10 6.84 -6.55 -6.11
C ALA A 10 8.25 -7.02 -5.68
N SER A 11 9.18 -7.17 -6.64
CA SER A 11 10.56 -7.58 -6.36
C SER A 11 11.30 -6.56 -5.52
N SER A 12 11.29 -5.28 -5.92
CA SER A 12 11.95 -4.20 -5.20
C SER A 12 11.37 -3.99 -3.80
N LEU A 13 10.05 -4.18 -3.65
CA LEU A 13 9.41 -4.13 -2.34
C LEU A 13 9.83 -5.32 -1.46
N ASN A 14 9.90 -6.53 -2.02
CA ASN A 14 10.40 -7.70 -1.31
C ASN A 14 11.86 -7.52 -0.89
N ASP A 15 12.72 -6.97 -1.74
CA ASP A 15 14.11 -6.67 -1.39
C ASP A 15 14.19 -5.65 -0.25
N TRP A 16 13.31 -4.64 -0.24
CA TRP A 16 13.22 -3.67 0.86
C TRP A 16 12.85 -4.36 2.18
N PHE A 17 11.81 -5.22 2.18
CA PHE A 17 11.40 -6.01 3.34
C PHE A 17 12.51 -6.92 3.91
N ASN A 18 13.51 -7.28 3.10
CA ASN A 18 14.61 -8.17 3.50
C ASN A 18 15.95 -7.43 3.70
N SER A 19 15.95 -6.09 3.65
CA SER A 19 17.15 -5.27 3.84
C SER A 19 17.33 -4.85 5.31
N GLU A 20 18.52 -4.36 5.69
CA GLU A 20 18.76 -3.76 7.01
C GLU A 20 18.15 -2.35 7.18
N LYS A 21 17.39 -1.87 6.19
CA LYS A 21 16.69 -0.58 6.26
C LYS A 21 15.45 -0.70 7.13
N ASP A 22 14.93 0.45 7.59
CA ASP A 22 13.64 0.50 8.26
C ASP A 22 12.54 -0.08 7.36
N ASP A 23 11.77 -1.00 7.96
CA ASP A 23 10.71 -1.74 7.31
C ASP A 23 9.56 -0.79 6.90
N PRO A 24 9.16 -0.72 5.61
CA PRO A 24 8.06 0.12 5.20
C PRO A 24 6.74 -0.36 5.81
N VAL A 25 5.88 0.60 6.14
CA VAL A 25 4.50 0.31 6.52
C VAL A 25 3.71 0.00 5.26
N LEU A 26 3.22 -1.23 5.15
CA LEU A 26 2.31 -1.63 4.09
C LEU A 26 0.87 -1.27 4.47
N ILE A 27 0.15 -0.61 3.57
CA ILE A 27 -1.28 -0.29 3.70
C ILE A 27 -2.03 -1.02 2.59
N ASP A 28 -2.96 -1.90 2.97
CA ASP A 28 -3.88 -2.54 2.03
C ASP A 28 -5.19 -1.76 1.99
N VAL A 29 -5.57 -1.25 0.80
CA VAL A 29 -6.80 -0.46 0.61
C VAL A 29 -7.96 -1.23 0.00
N ARG A 30 -7.82 -2.56 -0.13
CA ARG A 30 -8.89 -3.42 -0.63
C ARG A 30 -10.04 -3.54 0.37
N GLU A 31 -11.19 -3.98 -0.11
CA GLU A 31 -12.32 -4.27 0.77
C GLU A 31 -12.08 -5.53 1.60
N GLN A 32 -12.78 -5.65 2.73
CA GLN A 32 -12.62 -6.79 3.65
C GLN A 32 -12.83 -8.14 2.96
N SER A 33 -13.81 -8.24 2.05
CA SER A 33 -14.09 -9.47 1.30
C SER A 33 -12.94 -9.90 0.38
N GLU A 34 -12.14 -8.95 -0.10
CA GLU A 34 -10.95 -9.26 -0.92
C GLU A 34 -9.80 -9.82 -0.06
N LEU A 35 -9.66 -9.36 1.18
CA LEU A 35 -8.67 -9.87 2.14
C LEU A 35 -9.00 -11.30 2.58
N GLU A 36 -10.28 -11.65 2.62
CA GLU A 36 -10.75 -13.02 2.90
C GLU A 36 -10.39 -14.00 1.78
N LEU A 37 -10.31 -13.52 0.53
CA LEU A 37 -9.89 -14.33 -0.63
C LEU A 37 -8.37 -14.46 -0.73
N ALA A 38 -7.66 -13.34 -0.51
CA ALA A 38 -6.21 -13.27 -0.64
C ALA A 38 -5.65 -12.23 0.32
N ARG A 39 -4.68 -12.62 1.13
CA ARG A 39 -4.09 -11.77 2.18
C ARG A 39 -2.59 -11.69 2.01
N PHE A 40 -2.03 -10.48 2.13
CA PHE A 40 -0.58 -10.29 2.19
C PHE A 40 0.01 -11.09 3.37
N SER A 41 1.11 -11.80 3.13
CA SER A 41 1.81 -12.58 4.16
C SER A 41 2.65 -11.71 5.11
N LYS A 42 3.03 -10.51 4.69
CA LYS A 42 3.68 -9.48 5.51
C LYS A 42 2.65 -8.75 6.39
N GLU A 43 3.10 -8.12 7.47
CA GLU A 43 2.24 -7.26 8.29
C GLU A 43 1.79 -6.04 7.48
N PHE A 44 0.53 -5.63 7.66
CA PHE A 44 -0.03 -4.48 6.98
C PHE A 44 -1.15 -3.83 7.81
N LEU A 45 -1.36 -2.54 7.58
CA LEU A 45 -2.53 -1.80 8.04
C LEU A 45 -3.63 -1.89 6.99
N HIS A 46 -4.86 -2.15 7.42
CA HIS A 46 -6.02 -2.23 6.52
C HIS A 46 -6.82 -0.94 6.57
N ILE A 47 -6.94 -0.26 5.43
CA ILE A 47 -7.72 0.97 5.26
C ILE A 47 -8.65 0.77 4.06
N PRO A 48 -9.80 0.10 4.21
CA PRO A 48 -10.66 -0.22 3.08
C PRO A 48 -11.14 1.07 2.39
N ILE A 49 -11.09 1.10 1.06
CA ILE A 49 -11.40 2.30 0.28
C ILE A 49 -12.80 2.85 0.60
N SER A 50 -13.77 1.98 0.92
CA SER A 50 -15.12 2.34 1.35
C SER A 50 -15.21 3.17 2.64
N LYS A 51 -14.17 3.16 3.47
CA LYS A 51 -14.11 3.90 4.75
C LYS A 51 -13.24 5.16 4.68
N VAL A 52 -12.65 5.47 3.53
CA VAL A 52 -11.72 6.60 3.40
C VAL A 52 -12.45 7.92 3.58
N THR A 53 -12.13 8.62 4.66
CA THR A 53 -12.43 10.04 4.89
C THR A 53 -11.14 10.76 5.27
N PHE A 54 -11.13 12.09 5.19
CA PHE A 54 -9.96 12.89 5.59
C PHE A 54 -9.54 12.60 7.02
N GLU A 55 -10.48 12.69 7.97
CA GLU A 55 -10.22 12.55 9.40
C GLU A 55 -9.75 11.14 9.75
N TYR A 56 -10.37 10.11 9.15
CA TYR A 56 -9.99 8.72 9.40
C TYR A 56 -8.57 8.42 8.94
N VAL A 57 -8.19 8.92 7.75
CA VAL A 57 -6.83 8.71 7.23
C VAL A 57 -5.82 9.56 8.00
N GLU A 58 -6.14 10.83 8.29
CA GLU A 58 -5.27 11.71 9.07
C GLU A 58 -4.95 11.13 10.46
N GLU A 59 -5.95 10.60 11.16
CA GLU A 59 -5.77 9.95 12.47
C GLU A 59 -4.77 8.80 12.39
N ILE A 60 -4.94 7.89 11.42
CA ILE A 60 -4.04 6.74 11.24
C ILE A 60 -2.62 7.21 10.87
N PHE A 61 -2.51 8.13 9.91
CA PHE A 61 -1.23 8.59 9.38
C PHE A 61 -0.45 9.46 10.35
N SER A 62 -1.10 10.09 11.33
CA SER A 62 -0.42 10.85 12.39
C SER A 62 0.59 10.01 13.17
N GLY A 63 0.36 8.70 13.29
CA GLY A 63 1.28 7.74 13.92
C GLY A 63 2.40 7.24 13.00
N LEU A 64 2.41 7.63 11.73
CA LEU A 64 3.28 7.09 10.67
C LEU A 64 4.19 8.15 10.03
N LEU A 65 4.23 9.39 10.54
CA LEU A 65 4.87 10.53 9.88
C LEU A 65 6.36 10.32 9.52
N ASP A 66 7.10 9.54 10.32
CA ASP A 66 8.51 9.24 10.08
C ASP A 66 8.74 7.90 9.33
N ARG A 67 7.66 7.20 8.97
CA ARG A 67 7.73 5.89 8.32
C ARG A 67 7.57 6.02 6.81
N LYS A 68 8.22 5.10 6.10
CA LYS A 68 7.99 4.93 4.66
C LYS A 68 6.71 4.12 4.47
N ILE A 69 5.82 4.62 3.61
CA ILE A 69 4.49 4.03 3.40
C ILE A 69 4.40 3.49 1.98
N VAL A 70 3.98 2.23 1.88
CA VAL A 70 3.69 1.55 0.61
C VAL A 70 2.23 1.14 0.62
N VAL A 71 1.47 1.49 -0.41
CA VAL A 71 0.05 1.18 -0.53
C VAL A 71 -0.15 0.12 -1.60
N THR A 72 -0.98 -0.87 -1.29
CA THR A 72 -1.35 -1.95 -2.22
C THR A 72 -2.86 -2.06 -2.37
N CYS A 73 -3.28 -2.49 -3.55
CA CYS A 73 -4.63 -2.96 -3.81
C CYS A 73 -4.58 -4.24 -4.65
N HIS A 74 -5.64 -4.58 -5.38
CA HIS A 74 -5.63 -5.76 -6.24
C HIS A 74 -4.54 -5.69 -7.34
N ALA A 75 -4.49 -4.57 -8.09
CA ALA A 75 -3.65 -4.43 -9.30
C ALA A 75 -3.01 -3.03 -9.43
N GLY A 76 -2.75 -2.34 -8.32
CA GLY A 76 -2.04 -1.06 -8.29
C GLY A 76 -2.84 0.20 -8.65
N ILE A 77 -4.07 0.08 -9.18
CA ILE A 77 -4.88 1.24 -9.63
C ILE A 77 -5.50 2.00 -8.44
N ARG A 78 -6.25 1.29 -7.57
CA ARG A 78 -6.91 1.92 -6.41
C ARG A 78 -5.91 2.47 -5.40
N SER A 79 -4.78 1.80 -5.19
CA SER A 79 -3.71 2.23 -4.31
C SER A 79 -3.00 3.46 -4.85
N TYR A 80 -2.81 3.57 -6.16
CA TYR A 80 -2.31 4.80 -6.79
C TYR A 80 -3.24 5.98 -6.52
N ASN A 81 -4.54 5.81 -6.76
CA ASN A 81 -5.53 6.89 -6.55
C ASN A 81 -5.60 7.32 -5.08
N PHE A 82 -5.61 6.36 -4.15
CA PHE A 82 -5.54 6.64 -2.71
C PHE A 82 -4.26 7.41 -2.36
N SER A 83 -3.11 6.96 -2.88
CA SER A 83 -1.81 7.60 -2.64
C SER A 83 -1.77 9.03 -3.17
N GLN A 84 -2.31 9.26 -4.36
CA GLN A 84 -2.42 10.60 -4.94
C GLN A 84 -3.32 11.49 -4.07
N TRP A 85 -4.47 10.96 -3.64
CA TRP A 85 -5.37 11.69 -2.75
C TRP A 85 -4.68 12.08 -1.42
N CYS A 86 -3.86 11.20 -0.83
CA CYS A 86 -3.07 11.53 0.36
C CYS A 86 -2.09 12.69 0.11
N LEU A 87 -1.41 12.69 -1.04
CA LEU A 87 -0.49 13.76 -1.42
C LEU A 87 -1.23 15.09 -1.66
N ASP A 88 -2.34 15.05 -2.40
CA ASP A 88 -3.14 16.23 -2.74
C ASP A 88 -3.73 16.91 -1.48
N ASN A 89 -4.03 16.10 -0.45
CA ASN A 89 -4.56 16.57 0.83
C ASN A 89 -3.47 16.84 1.88
N ASN A 90 -2.18 16.78 1.52
CA ASN A 90 -1.04 16.99 2.42
C ASN A 90 -1.04 16.06 3.65
N ILE A 91 -1.61 14.87 3.53
CA ILE A 91 -1.57 13.83 4.58
C ILE A 91 -0.11 13.39 4.79
N VAL A 92 0.65 13.27 3.70
CA VAL A 92 2.08 12.94 3.68
C VAL A 92 2.79 13.65 2.54
N SER A 93 4.11 13.79 2.67
CA SER A 93 4.98 14.36 1.64
C SER A 93 5.52 13.32 0.64
N GLU A 94 5.52 12.05 1.03
CA GLU A 94 5.96 10.92 0.20
C GLU A 94 5.14 9.68 0.51
N ILE A 95 4.70 8.99 -0.53
CA ILE A 95 4.01 7.70 -0.44
C ILE A 95 4.32 6.88 -1.69
N TRP A 96 4.39 5.56 -1.51
CA TRP A 96 4.72 4.61 -2.56
C TRP A 96 3.50 3.78 -2.94
N ASN A 97 3.31 3.53 -4.22
CA ASN A 97 2.30 2.62 -4.76
C ASN A 97 2.99 1.31 -5.21
N LEU A 98 2.49 0.18 -4.74
CA LEU A 98 2.86 -1.12 -5.30
C LEU A 98 2.17 -1.27 -6.67
N GLU A 99 2.92 -1.06 -7.74
CA GLU A 99 2.39 -0.91 -9.11
C GLU A 99 1.58 -2.12 -9.58
N GLU A 100 1.94 -3.30 -9.14
CA GLU A 100 1.35 -4.56 -9.60
C GLU A 100 0.27 -5.08 -8.64
N GLY A 101 0.08 -4.41 -7.49
CA GLY A 101 -0.80 -4.84 -6.41
C GLY A 101 -0.47 -6.22 -5.85
N ILE A 102 -1.42 -6.79 -5.09
CA ILE A 102 -1.30 -8.16 -4.56
C ILE A 102 -1.27 -9.20 -5.68
N ASP A 103 -1.91 -8.95 -6.84
CA ASP A 103 -1.87 -9.90 -7.96
C ASP A 103 -0.45 -10.05 -8.54
N GLY A 104 0.33 -8.96 -8.60
CA GLY A 104 1.75 -9.02 -8.90
C GLY A 104 2.57 -9.70 -7.81
N TRP A 105 2.30 -9.36 -6.55
CA TRP A 105 2.97 -10.00 -5.41
C TRP A 105 2.79 -11.53 -5.41
N SER A 106 1.56 -12.01 -5.63
CA SER A 106 1.27 -13.44 -5.77
C SER A 106 2.01 -14.08 -6.95
N ARG A 107 2.14 -13.37 -8.07
CA ARG A 107 2.82 -13.92 -9.26
C ARG A 107 4.33 -14.05 -9.08
N TYR A 108 4.96 -13.05 -8.47
CA TYR A 108 6.41 -12.91 -8.52
C TYR A 108 7.12 -13.23 -7.20
N ILE A 109 6.43 -13.09 -6.06
CA ILE A 109 7.04 -13.17 -4.72
C ILE A 109 6.45 -14.32 -3.90
N ASP A 110 5.13 -14.40 -3.78
CA ASP A 110 4.46 -15.38 -2.93
C ASP A 110 3.32 -16.12 -3.66
N PRO A 111 3.65 -17.17 -4.46
CA PRO A 111 2.66 -17.96 -5.19
C PRO A 111 1.67 -18.73 -4.32
N SER A 112 1.85 -18.74 -2.98
CA SER A 112 0.89 -19.36 -2.06
C SER A 112 -0.36 -18.51 -1.84
N ILE A 113 -0.26 -17.19 -2.10
CA ILE A 113 -1.39 -16.27 -1.99
C ILE A 113 -2.31 -16.45 -3.22
N PRO A 114 -3.59 -16.81 -3.04
CA PRO A 114 -4.53 -16.97 -4.14
C PRO A 114 -4.68 -15.69 -4.96
N ARG A 115 -4.97 -15.85 -6.26
CA ARG A 115 -5.30 -14.77 -7.18
C ARG A 115 -6.79 -14.83 -7.49
N TYR A 116 -7.44 -13.69 -7.68
CA TYR A 116 -8.89 -13.56 -7.91
C TYR A 116 -9.21 -12.47 -8.92
#